data_AF-A0A519Z7Z9-F1
#
_entry.id   AF-A0A519Z7Z9-F1
#
_cell.length_a   1.000
_cell.length_b   1.000
_cell.length_c   1.000
_cell.angle_alpha   90.00
_cell.angle_beta   90.00
_cell.angle_gamma   90.00
#
_symmetry.space_group_name_H-M   'P 1'
#
loop_
_entity.id
_entity.type
_entity.pdbx_description
1 polymer ?
#
loop_
_entity_poly.entity_id
_entity_poly.type
_entity_poly.pdbx_seq_one_letter_code
_entity_poly.pdbx_strand_id
1 'polypeptide(L)'
;MPSLACGRTGGRSASPSAASAQRHGGRNEAVITGKILTPAQRKCLVWDIERGQSNEIEPLPWQTCTCLGQWHYDRRIYDNHGYKSAQMVIHTLIDVVSKNGNLLVSVPVRGNGSIDDQERAVVEGIATWMQANGESIYGTRPWKIFGEGPAQEGAAALSAQGFNEGKGKPFGAEDIRYVTKGKALYATALGWPANGRVLLKSLAAGHPRAVA
;
A
#
# COMPACT_ATOMS: atom_id res chain seq x y z
N MET A 1 -52.60 -9.89 31.84
CA MET A 1 -52.70 -8.46 32.23
C MET A 1 -51.28 -7.94 32.45
N PRO A 2 -50.97 -6.70 32.03
CA PRO A 2 -50.23 -6.41 30.79
C PRO A 2 -48.70 -6.46 30.91
N SER A 3 -48.09 -6.79 29.77
CA SER A 3 -46.67 -6.67 29.45
C SER A 3 -46.23 -5.21 29.49
N LEU A 4 -45.18 -4.92 30.26
CA LEU A 4 -44.43 -3.67 30.19
C LEU A 4 -43.56 -3.68 28.93
N ALA A 5 -43.98 -2.89 27.95
CA ALA A 5 -43.15 -2.51 26.82
C ALA A 5 -41.97 -1.66 27.34
N CYS A 6 -40.78 -2.25 27.38
CA CYS A 6 -39.53 -1.52 27.58
C CYS A 6 -39.26 -0.68 26.32
N GLY A 7 -39.20 0.65 26.51
CA GLY A 7 -39.11 1.66 25.46
C GLY A 7 -37.93 1.45 24.52
N ARG A 8 -38.21 1.50 23.21
CA ARG A 8 -37.21 1.63 22.15
C ARG A 8 -36.73 3.07 22.07
N THR A 9 -35.73 3.43 22.86
CA THR A 9 -34.89 4.62 22.62
C THR A 9 -33.42 4.26 22.86
N GLY A 10 -32.91 3.37 22.02
CA GLY A 10 -31.47 3.13 21.88
C GLY A 10 -31.14 3.26 20.41
N GLY A 11 -30.43 4.32 20.02
CA GLY A 11 -29.85 4.43 18.69
C GLY A 11 -28.98 3.20 18.48
N ARG A 12 -29.43 2.27 17.63
CA ARG A 12 -28.64 1.10 17.27
C ARG A 12 -27.50 1.60 16.40
N SER A 13 -26.34 1.88 17.00
CA SER A 13 -25.09 1.85 16.27
C SER A 13 -24.89 0.40 15.84
N ALA A 14 -25.42 0.04 14.67
CA ALA A 14 -25.07 -1.21 14.04
C ALA A 14 -23.55 -1.22 13.88
N SER A 15 -22.88 -2.29 14.31
CA SER A 15 -21.46 -2.47 14.05
C SER A 15 -21.22 -2.35 12.54
N PRO A 16 -20.05 -1.85 12.08
CA PRO A 16 -19.77 -1.69 10.66
C PRO A 16 -20.01 -2.97 9.84
N SER A 17 -19.74 -4.13 10.44
CA SER A 17 -20.00 -5.45 9.86
C SER A 17 -21.50 -5.77 9.73
N ALA A 18 -22.32 -5.44 10.73
CA ALA A 18 -23.77 -5.61 10.66
C ALA A 18 -24.42 -4.67 9.65
N ALA A 19 -23.91 -3.43 9.55
CA ALA A 19 -24.36 -2.46 8.55
C ALA A 19 -23.99 -2.91 7.12
N SER A 20 -22.81 -3.50 6.92
CA SER A 20 -22.42 -4.10 5.64
C SER A 20 -23.33 -5.28 5.29
N ALA A 21 -23.52 -6.24 6.19
CA ALA A 21 -24.40 -7.38 5.94
C ALA A 21 -25.83 -6.97 5.55
N GLN A 22 -26.37 -5.91 6.16
CA GLN A 22 -27.69 -5.38 5.78
C GLN A 22 -27.71 -4.81 4.35
N ARG A 23 -26.64 -4.18 3.90
CA ARG A 23 -26.53 -3.59 2.55
C ARG A 23 -26.25 -4.61 1.46
N HIS A 24 -25.61 -5.74 1.80
CA HIS A 24 -25.12 -6.73 0.84
C HIS A 24 -25.83 -8.09 0.95
N GLY A 25 -27.14 -8.08 1.24
CA GLY A 25 -27.98 -9.29 1.21
C GLY A 25 -27.54 -10.37 2.19
N GLY A 26 -27.10 -9.98 3.39
CA GLY A 26 -26.63 -10.86 4.45
C GLY A 26 -25.14 -11.19 4.40
N ARG A 27 -24.40 -10.77 3.35
CA ARG A 27 -22.95 -10.96 3.26
C ARG A 27 -22.20 -9.77 3.86
N ASN A 28 -21.30 -10.02 4.79
CA ASN A 28 -20.42 -8.97 5.28
C ASN A 28 -19.26 -8.76 4.30
N GLU A 29 -19.20 -7.59 3.68
CA GLU A 29 -18.14 -7.17 2.77
C GLU A 29 -17.24 -6.08 3.40
N ALA A 30 -17.44 -5.75 4.68
CA ALA A 30 -16.63 -4.78 5.38
C ALA A 30 -15.21 -5.32 5.63
N VAL A 31 -14.23 -4.45 5.40
CA VAL A 31 -12.83 -4.66 5.78
C VAL A 31 -12.53 -3.79 6.99
N ILE A 32 -11.99 -4.40 8.05
CA ILE A 32 -11.54 -3.69 9.24
C ILE A 32 -10.01 -3.84 9.31
N THR A 33 -9.31 -2.72 9.44
CA THR A 33 -7.85 -2.68 9.55
C THR A 33 -7.42 -2.53 11.01
N GLY A 34 -6.25 -3.05 11.36
CA GLY A 34 -5.66 -2.87 12.68
C GLY A 34 -4.13 -2.86 12.66
N LYS A 35 -3.53 -2.06 13.54
CA LYS A 35 -2.07 -1.79 13.54
C LYS A 35 -1.25 -2.92 14.16
N ILE A 36 -1.55 -3.26 15.41
CA ILE A 36 -0.86 -4.31 16.16
C ILE A 36 -1.84 -5.47 16.33
N LEU A 37 -1.62 -6.54 15.58
CA LEU A 37 -2.51 -7.69 15.53
C LEU A 37 -1.74 -8.98 15.86
N THR A 38 -2.35 -9.81 16.71
CA THR A 38 -1.90 -11.19 16.91
C THR A 38 -2.13 -12.04 15.66
N PRO A 39 -1.43 -13.17 15.49
CA PRO A 39 -1.64 -14.06 14.35
C PRO A 39 -3.10 -14.53 14.20
N ALA A 40 -3.83 -14.69 15.30
CA ALA A 40 -5.25 -15.04 15.27
C ALA A 40 -6.11 -13.88 14.75
N GLN A 41 -5.84 -12.64 15.19
CA GLN A 41 -6.56 -11.45 14.74
C GLN A 41 -6.32 -11.16 13.26
N ARG A 42 -5.13 -11.43 12.72
CA ARG A 42 -4.84 -11.29 11.29
C ARG A 42 -5.70 -12.17 10.38
N LYS A 43 -6.38 -13.19 10.93
CA LYS A 43 -7.33 -14.03 10.16
C LYS A 43 -8.68 -13.35 9.92
N CYS A 44 -9.02 -12.33 10.70
CA CYS A 44 -10.31 -11.63 10.62
C CYS A 44 -10.20 -10.10 10.48
N LEU A 45 -9.00 -9.54 10.66
CA LEU A 45 -8.67 -8.13 10.47
C LEU A 45 -7.49 -8.01 9.51
N VAL A 46 -7.50 -6.97 8.68
CA VAL A 46 -6.38 -6.67 7.78
C VAL A 46 -5.30 -5.95 8.57
N TRP A 47 -4.09 -6.49 8.52
CA TRP A 47 -2.95 -5.86 9.19
C TRP A 47 -2.56 -4.57 8.46
N ASP A 48 -2.46 -3.48 9.21
CA ASP A 48 -2.10 -2.16 8.69
C ASP A 48 -0.77 -1.70 9.29
N ILE A 49 0.30 -1.76 8.50
CA ILE A 49 1.66 -1.36 8.92
C ILE A 49 1.75 0.17 8.88
N GLU A 50 2.07 0.78 10.01
CA GLU A 50 2.14 2.25 10.09
C GLU A 50 3.44 2.81 9.50
N ARG A 51 3.33 3.59 8.42
CA ARG A 51 4.46 4.25 7.73
C ARG A 51 5.64 3.30 7.55
N GLY A 52 5.34 2.15 6.96
CA GLY A 52 6.35 1.18 6.63
C GLY A 52 5.87 0.12 5.65
N GLN A 53 6.73 -0.85 5.39
CA GLN A 53 6.51 -1.88 4.39
C GLN A 53 7.01 -3.21 4.95
N SER A 54 6.29 -4.31 4.67
CA SER A 54 6.83 -5.63 4.97
C SER A 54 8.16 -5.85 4.22
N ASN A 55 9.05 -6.62 4.82
CA ASN A 55 10.30 -7.03 4.19
C ASN A 55 10.16 -8.34 3.39
N GLU A 56 8.98 -8.96 3.44
CA GLU A 56 8.69 -10.25 2.83
C GLU A 56 7.35 -10.20 2.07
N ILE A 57 7.04 -11.26 1.31
CA ILE A 57 5.69 -11.46 0.79
C ILE A 57 4.83 -11.98 1.94
N GLU A 58 3.84 -11.20 2.37
CA GLU A 58 2.94 -11.64 3.42
C GLU A 58 1.95 -12.69 2.88
N PRO A 59 1.68 -13.76 3.65
CA PRO A 59 0.76 -14.82 3.22
C PRO A 59 -0.70 -14.36 3.18
N LEU A 60 -1.05 -13.35 3.98
CA LEU A 60 -2.37 -12.73 4.00
C LEU A 60 -2.27 -11.28 3.48
N PRO A 61 -3.32 -10.78 2.80
CA PRO A 61 -3.37 -9.38 2.41
C PRO A 61 -3.17 -8.45 3.60
N TRP A 62 -2.37 -7.41 3.39
CA TRP A 62 -2.09 -6.37 4.37
C TRP A 62 -2.21 -4.99 3.71
N GLN A 63 -2.10 -3.95 4.52
CA GLN A 63 -2.08 -2.57 4.04
C GLN A 63 -0.98 -1.80 4.76
N THR A 64 -0.50 -0.73 4.14
CA THR A 64 0.24 0.33 4.82
C THR A 64 -0.36 1.68 4.51
N CYS A 65 -0.14 2.62 5.42
CA CYS A 65 -0.46 4.01 5.20
C CYS A 65 0.79 4.89 5.18
N THR A 66 0.79 5.83 4.23
CA THR A 66 1.72 6.95 4.21
C THR A 66 0.95 8.26 4.03
N CYS A 67 1.66 9.37 4.16
CA CYS A 67 1.16 10.70 3.88
C CYS A 67 2.16 11.45 3.01
N LEU A 68 1.65 12.30 2.11
CA LEU A 68 2.50 13.15 1.27
C LEU A 68 3.39 14.07 2.11
N GLY A 69 2.89 14.55 3.25
CA GLY A 69 3.64 15.32 4.24
C GLY A 69 3.45 14.74 5.64
N GLN A 70 2.85 15.53 6.53
CA GLN A 70 2.41 15.09 7.85
C GLN A 70 0.94 14.69 7.86
N TRP A 71 0.51 13.92 8.87
CA TRP A 71 -0.88 13.46 8.96
C TRP A 71 -1.92 14.59 8.91
N HIS A 72 -1.54 15.77 9.37
CA HIS A 72 -2.31 17.01 9.26
C HIS A 72 -1.54 18.03 8.45
N TYR A 73 -2.26 19.00 7.89
CA TYR A 73 -1.65 20.07 7.10
C TYR A 73 -0.63 20.85 7.92
N ASP A 74 0.58 20.95 7.38
CA ASP A 74 1.68 21.69 7.98
C ASP A 74 2.26 22.64 6.94
N ARG A 75 1.99 23.94 7.12
CA ARG A 75 2.44 24.98 6.20
C ARG A 75 3.95 25.00 6.01
N ARG A 76 4.73 24.58 7.01
CA ARG A 76 6.20 24.53 6.91
C ARG A 76 6.67 23.47 5.90
N ILE A 77 5.90 22.40 5.70
CA ILE A 77 6.21 21.39 4.68
C ILE A 77 6.01 22.00 3.30
N TYR A 78 4.90 22.72 3.09
CA TYR A 78 4.63 23.46 1.86
C TYR A 78 5.72 24.51 1.57
N ASP A 79 6.03 25.39 2.53
CA ASP A 79 6.99 26.48 2.35
C ASP A 79 8.42 25.96 2.07
N ASN A 80 8.79 24.80 2.63
CA ASN A 80 10.10 24.17 2.44
C ASN A 80 10.15 23.14 1.30
N HIS A 81 9.09 22.98 0.51
CA HIS A 81 8.97 21.96 -0.55
C HIS A 81 9.26 20.53 -0.04
N GLY A 82 8.80 20.23 1.18
CA GLY A 82 9.11 18.99 1.89
C GLY A 82 8.16 17.82 1.60
N TYR A 83 7.24 17.97 0.64
CA TYR A 83 6.34 16.89 0.26
C TYR A 83 7.08 15.74 -0.42
N LYS A 84 6.58 14.52 -0.22
CA LYS A 84 7.03 13.36 -1.00
C LYS A 84 6.74 13.58 -2.48
N SER A 85 7.70 13.23 -3.34
CA SER A 85 7.49 13.27 -4.77
C SER A 85 6.54 12.16 -5.24
N ALA A 86 5.89 12.37 -6.40
CA ALA A 86 5.08 11.33 -7.04
C ALA A 86 5.89 10.03 -7.25
N GLN A 87 7.15 10.16 -7.67
CA GLN A 87 8.07 9.03 -7.84
C GLN A 87 8.22 8.21 -6.55
N MET A 88 8.43 8.85 -5.40
CA MET A 88 8.58 8.15 -4.12
C MET A 88 7.32 7.36 -3.75
N VAL A 89 6.14 7.95 -3.98
CA VAL A 89 4.85 7.29 -3.71
C VAL A 89 4.60 6.12 -4.67
N ILE A 90 4.92 6.31 -5.96
CA ILE A 90 4.81 5.26 -6.98
C ILE A 90 5.74 4.09 -6.65
N HIS A 91 7.00 4.36 -6.30
CA HIS A 91 7.93 3.30 -5.94
C HIS A 91 7.46 2.53 -4.70
N THR A 92 6.92 3.24 -3.71
CA THR A 92 6.30 2.64 -2.52
C THR A 92 5.11 1.75 -2.89
N LEU A 93 4.23 2.22 -3.78
CA LEU A 93 3.09 1.45 -4.27
C LEU A 93 3.54 0.14 -4.94
N ILE A 94 4.53 0.23 -5.84
CA ILE A 94 5.05 -0.93 -6.57
C ILE A 94 5.65 -1.97 -5.60
N ASP A 95 6.43 -1.53 -4.62
CA ASP A 95 7.01 -2.43 -3.60
C ASP A 95 5.92 -3.09 -2.74
N VAL A 96 4.97 -2.32 -2.24
CA VAL A 96 3.87 -2.79 -1.40
C VAL A 96 3.01 -3.83 -2.13
N VAL A 97 2.62 -3.55 -3.37
CA VAL A 97 1.80 -4.47 -4.19
C VAL A 97 2.54 -5.77 -4.49
N SER A 98 3.85 -5.69 -4.77
CA SER A 98 4.68 -6.88 -5.00
C SER A 98 4.79 -7.81 -3.78
N LYS A 99 4.49 -7.28 -2.59
CA LYS A 99 4.54 -7.97 -1.30
C LYS A 99 3.17 -8.33 -0.72
N ASN A 100 2.13 -8.33 -1.56
CA ASN A 100 0.74 -8.66 -1.20
C ASN A 100 0.01 -7.56 -0.40
N GLY A 101 0.48 -6.31 -0.50
CA GLY A 101 -0.06 -5.19 0.26
C GLY A 101 -0.88 -4.21 -0.57
N ASN A 102 -1.68 -3.41 0.13
CA ASN A 102 -2.30 -2.19 -0.40
C ASN A 102 -1.61 -0.95 0.17
N LEU A 103 -1.55 0.12 -0.63
CA LEU A 103 -1.07 1.43 -0.17
C LEU A 103 -2.24 2.40 0.00
N LEU A 104 -2.39 2.93 1.22
CA LEU A 104 -3.27 4.06 1.51
C LEU A 104 -2.43 5.33 1.58
N VAL A 105 -2.72 6.30 0.73
CA VAL A 105 -2.04 7.60 0.70
C VAL A 105 -2.96 8.67 1.30
N SER A 106 -2.50 9.32 2.35
CA SER A 106 -3.17 10.47 2.94
C SER A 106 -2.70 11.78 2.30
N VAL A 107 -3.64 12.64 1.92
CA VAL A 107 -3.43 13.98 1.40
C VAL A 107 -3.93 14.99 2.44
N PRO A 108 -3.05 15.72 3.14
CA PRO A 108 -3.46 16.62 4.21
C PRO A 108 -4.06 17.90 3.64
N VAL A 109 -5.31 18.22 3.96
CA VAL A 109 -5.98 19.43 3.44
C VAL A 109 -5.80 20.65 4.34
N ARG A 110 -5.77 21.84 3.75
CA ARG A 110 -5.75 23.12 4.48
C ARG A 110 -6.94 23.22 5.44
N GLY A 111 -6.87 24.12 6.42
CA GLY A 111 -7.96 24.33 7.40
C GLY A 111 -9.32 24.72 6.80
N ASN A 112 -9.34 25.23 5.56
CA ASN A 112 -10.55 25.52 4.80
C ASN A 112 -11.02 24.33 3.91
N GLY A 113 -10.36 23.17 3.98
CA GLY A 113 -10.67 21.97 3.22
C GLY A 113 -10.04 21.89 1.82
N SER A 114 -9.35 22.94 1.34
CA SER A 114 -8.69 22.90 0.03
C SER A 114 -7.36 22.12 0.06
N ILE A 115 -7.06 21.43 -1.05
CA ILE A 115 -5.75 20.80 -1.31
C ILE A 115 -4.83 21.86 -1.92
N ASP A 116 -3.57 21.89 -1.51
CA ASP A 116 -2.62 22.82 -2.13
C ASP A 116 -2.10 22.35 -3.50
N ASP A 117 -1.42 23.26 -4.18
CA ASP A 117 -0.88 23.06 -5.53
C ASP A 117 0.26 22.04 -5.57
N GLN A 118 1.09 21.95 -4.52
CA GLN A 118 2.19 20.98 -4.48
C GLN A 118 1.65 19.55 -4.27
N GLU A 119 0.74 19.35 -3.33
CA GLU A 119 0.07 18.06 -3.11
C GLU A 119 -0.74 17.62 -4.33
N ARG A 120 -1.45 18.56 -4.97
CA ARG A 120 -2.17 18.32 -6.21
C ARG A 120 -1.23 17.83 -7.31
N ALA A 121 -0.10 18.50 -7.52
CA ALA A 121 0.88 18.10 -8.53
C ALA A 121 1.41 16.67 -8.28
N VAL A 122 1.60 16.28 -7.02
CA VAL A 122 2.01 14.91 -6.67
C VAL A 122 0.93 13.89 -7.04
N VAL A 123 -0.34 14.15 -6.69
CA VAL A 123 -1.46 13.24 -7.03
C VAL A 123 -1.69 13.16 -8.54
N GLU A 124 -1.56 14.27 -9.26
CA GLU A 124 -1.64 14.31 -10.73
C GLU A 124 -0.50 13.52 -11.39
N GLY A 125 0.72 13.62 -10.84
CA GLY A 125 1.86 12.81 -11.28
C GLY A 125 1.61 11.31 -11.08
N ILE A 126 1.05 10.92 -9.92
CA ILE A 126 0.64 9.53 -9.65
C ILE A 126 -0.44 9.09 -10.65
N ALA A 127 -1.46 9.92 -10.87
CA ALA A 127 -2.55 9.61 -11.80
C ALA A 127 -2.03 9.40 -13.22
N THR A 128 -1.12 10.26 -13.69
CA THR A 128 -0.48 10.15 -15.00
C THR A 128 0.28 8.84 -15.15
N TRP A 129 1.07 8.45 -14.14
CA TRP A 129 1.77 7.18 -14.16
C TRP A 129 0.81 5.97 -14.15
N MET A 130 -0.25 6.05 -13.34
CA MET A 130 -1.28 5.00 -13.24
C MET A 130 -2.08 4.83 -14.53
N GLN A 131 -2.27 5.87 -15.34
CA GLN A 131 -2.94 5.73 -16.65
C GLN A 131 -2.18 4.80 -17.59
N ALA A 132 -0.85 4.89 -17.60
CA ALA A 132 0.00 4.04 -18.44
C ALA A 132 0.28 2.66 -17.81
N ASN A 133 0.39 2.58 -16.46
CA ASN A 133 0.92 1.40 -15.77
C ASN A 133 -0.12 0.70 -14.87
N GLY A 134 -1.35 1.18 -14.78
CA GLY A 134 -2.35 0.67 -13.84
C GLY A 134 -2.68 -0.81 -14.02
N GLU A 135 -2.46 -1.37 -15.21
CA GLU A 135 -2.61 -2.80 -15.47
C GLU A 135 -1.68 -3.68 -14.62
N SER A 136 -0.46 -3.20 -14.35
CA SER A 136 0.53 -3.89 -13.50
C SER A 136 0.26 -3.70 -12.00
N ILE A 137 -0.78 -2.94 -11.62
CA ILE A 137 -1.16 -2.70 -10.23
C ILE A 137 -2.50 -3.33 -9.91
N TYR A 138 -3.54 -2.98 -10.66
CA TYR A 138 -4.91 -3.41 -10.36
C TYR A 138 -5.15 -4.88 -10.67
N GLY A 139 -5.56 -5.64 -9.64
CA GLY A 139 -5.91 -7.05 -9.74
C GLY A 139 -4.70 -7.98 -9.89
N THR A 140 -3.48 -7.49 -9.67
CA THR A 140 -2.28 -8.33 -9.70
C THR A 140 -2.07 -9.05 -8.37
N ARG A 141 -1.19 -10.06 -8.38
CA ARG A 141 -0.75 -10.79 -7.18
C ARG A 141 0.76 -10.93 -7.19
N PRO A 142 1.41 -11.04 -6.01
CA PRO A 142 2.84 -11.31 -5.92
C PRO A 142 3.24 -12.51 -6.78
N TRP A 143 4.42 -12.43 -7.38
CA TRP A 143 5.02 -13.61 -8.00
C TRP A 143 5.68 -14.49 -6.93
N LYS A 144 6.49 -15.47 -7.36
CA LYS A 144 7.29 -16.36 -6.49
C LYS A 144 8.27 -15.58 -5.61
N ILE A 145 8.68 -14.40 -6.05
CA ILE A 145 9.47 -13.41 -5.33
C ILE A 145 8.87 -12.03 -5.60
N PHE A 146 9.06 -11.10 -4.66
CA PHE A 146 8.53 -9.75 -4.82
C PHE A 146 9.43 -8.88 -5.70
N GLY A 147 10.74 -9.15 -5.75
CA GLY A 147 11.69 -8.31 -6.45
C GLY A 147 13.15 -8.70 -6.29
N GLU A 148 14.00 -7.91 -6.92
CA GLU A 148 15.46 -7.94 -6.80
C GLU A 148 16.02 -6.50 -6.83
N GLY A 149 17.26 -6.33 -6.39
CA GLY A 149 17.95 -5.04 -6.39
C GLY A 149 18.53 -4.62 -5.04
N PRO A 150 19.47 -3.67 -5.04
CA PRO A 150 20.26 -3.29 -3.87
C PRO A 150 19.45 -2.58 -2.78
N ALA A 151 18.28 -2.03 -3.09
CA ALA A 151 17.47 -1.33 -2.10
C ALA A 151 16.91 -2.28 -1.02
N GLN A 152 16.83 -3.58 -1.31
CA GLN A 152 16.34 -4.59 -0.36
C GLN A 152 17.45 -5.21 0.49
N GLU A 153 18.69 -5.20 0.03
CA GLU A 153 19.84 -5.76 0.76
C GLU A 153 20.14 -5.00 2.07
N GLY A 154 19.51 -3.84 2.27
CA GLY A 154 19.57 -3.04 3.50
C GLY A 154 18.19 -2.61 4.01
N ALA A 155 17.13 -3.39 3.74
CA ALA A 155 15.79 -3.06 4.21
C ALA A 155 15.76 -2.99 5.74
N ALA A 156 15.37 -1.83 6.28
CA ALA A 156 15.30 -1.64 7.72
C ALA A 156 14.20 -2.54 8.33
N ALA A 157 14.53 -3.18 9.45
CA ALA A 157 13.56 -3.96 10.22
C ALA A 157 12.38 -3.06 10.67
N LEU A 158 11.19 -3.65 10.73
CA LEU A 158 10.02 -2.98 11.29
C LEU A 158 10.28 -2.65 12.77
N SER A 159 9.91 -1.45 13.18
CA SER A 159 10.03 -0.98 14.57
C SER A 159 8.69 -0.47 15.08
N ALA A 160 8.40 -0.67 16.38
CA ALA A 160 7.13 -0.28 17.01
C ALA A 160 5.90 -0.77 16.23
N GLN A 161 5.04 0.14 15.77
CA GLN A 161 3.81 -0.15 14.99
C GLN A 161 4.07 -0.50 13.51
N GLY A 162 5.33 -0.59 13.10
CA GLY A 162 5.71 -0.91 11.72
C GLY A 162 6.57 0.13 11.00
N PHE A 163 7.20 1.07 11.71
CA PHE A 163 7.82 2.24 11.10
C PHE A 163 9.20 1.92 10.48
N ASN A 164 9.29 1.92 9.15
CA ASN A 164 10.55 1.82 8.40
C ASN A 164 10.63 2.71 7.13
N GLU A 165 9.61 3.54 6.85
CA GLU A 165 9.63 4.48 5.73
C GLU A 165 10.87 5.40 5.79
N GLY A 166 11.55 5.55 4.65
CA GLY A 166 12.73 6.42 4.51
C GLY A 166 14.02 5.92 5.17
N LYS A 167 14.01 4.75 5.83
CA LYS A 167 15.20 4.18 6.50
C LYS A 167 16.05 3.26 5.61
N GLY A 168 15.57 2.94 4.41
CA GLY A 168 16.27 2.10 3.44
C GLY A 168 17.00 2.92 2.37
N LYS A 169 17.77 2.22 1.51
CA LYS A 169 18.33 2.85 0.32
C LYS A 169 17.19 3.27 -0.63
N PRO A 170 17.28 4.44 -1.29
CA PRO A 170 16.35 4.81 -2.34
C PRO A 170 16.37 3.79 -3.48
N PHE A 171 15.20 3.55 -4.08
CA PHE A 171 15.10 2.70 -5.26
C PHE A 171 15.79 3.35 -6.47
N GLY A 172 16.51 2.54 -7.24
CA GLY A 172 17.17 2.94 -8.47
C GLY A 172 16.83 2.03 -9.65
N ALA A 173 17.55 2.23 -10.76
CA ALA A 173 17.34 1.48 -12.00
C ALA A 173 17.64 -0.02 -11.92
N GLU A 174 18.37 -0.44 -10.88
CA GLU A 174 18.70 -1.84 -10.62
C GLU A 174 17.61 -2.55 -9.79
N ASP A 175 16.67 -1.79 -9.22
CA ASP A 175 15.58 -2.35 -8.43
C ASP A 175 14.39 -2.70 -9.33
N ILE A 176 13.97 -3.96 -9.24
CA ILE A 176 12.87 -4.51 -10.03
C ILE A 176 11.84 -5.13 -9.08
N ARG A 177 10.55 -4.95 -9.40
CA ARG A 177 9.45 -5.61 -8.70
C ARG A 177 8.58 -6.44 -9.62
N TYR A 178 8.12 -7.56 -9.07
CA TYR A 178 7.42 -8.59 -9.81
C TYR A 178 6.00 -8.77 -9.29
N VAL A 179 5.06 -8.80 -10.21
CA VAL A 179 3.67 -9.18 -9.96
C VAL A 179 3.13 -9.96 -11.15
N THR A 180 2.05 -10.71 -10.92
CA THR A 180 1.39 -11.52 -11.93
C THR A 180 -0.07 -11.14 -12.09
N LYS A 181 -0.59 -11.31 -13.31
CA LYS A 181 -2.02 -11.22 -13.62
C LYS A 181 -2.36 -12.26 -14.68
N GLY A 182 -3.13 -13.27 -14.28
CA GLY A 182 -3.36 -14.43 -15.13
C GLY A 182 -2.03 -15.12 -15.48
N LYS A 183 -1.70 -15.18 -16.78
CA LYS A 183 -0.44 -15.77 -17.27
C LYS A 183 0.68 -14.75 -17.48
N ALA A 184 0.41 -13.47 -17.30
CA ALA A 184 1.39 -12.41 -17.50
C ALA A 184 2.21 -12.18 -16.22
N LEU A 185 3.53 -12.05 -16.38
CA LEU A 185 4.45 -11.55 -15.38
C LEU A 185 4.82 -10.11 -15.74
N TYR A 186 4.60 -9.18 -14.82
CA TYR A 186 5.04 -7.79 -14.95
C TYR A 186 6.32 -7.63 -14.14
N ALA A 187 7.37 -7.15 -14.80
CA ALA A 187 8.63 -6.75 -14.17
C ALA A 187 8.75 -5.23 -14.26
N THR A 188 8.60 -4.54 -13.14
CA THR A 188 8.64 -3.08 -13.08
C THR A 188 10.02 -2.63 -12.61
N ALA A 189 10.79 -2.01 -13.50
CA ALA A 189 12.03 -1.33 -13.14
C ALA A 189 11.72 0.01 -12.46
N LEU A 190 12.35 0.27 -11.32
CA LEU A 190 12.12 1.46 -10.49
C LEU A 190 13.02 2.65 -10.89
N GLY A 191 13.67 2.56 -12.04
CA GLY A 191 14.46 3.63 -12.63
C GLY A 191 14.87 3.27 -14.05
N TRP A 192 15.22 4.29 -14.83
CA TRP A 192 15.69 4.10 -16.19
C TRP A 192 17.18 3.71 -16.19
N PRO A 193 17.57 2.55 -16.74
CA PRO A 193 18.97 2.15 -16.79
C PRO A 193 19.73 3.00 -17.83
N ALA A 194 20.86 3.58 -17.44
CA ALA A 194 21.65 4.45 -18.31
C ALA A 194 22.17 3.75 -19.59
N ASN A 195 22.38 2.44 -19.52
CA ASN A 195 22.79 1.61 -20.66
C ASN A 195 21.60 1.08 -21.50
N GLY A 196 20.36 1.47 -21.16
CA GLY A 196 19.15 1.04 -21.85
C GLY A 196 18.81 -0.45 -21.69
N ARG A 197 19.41 -1.15 -20.72
CA ARG A 197 19.23 -2.59 -20.52
C ARG A 197 18.78 -2.90 -19.10
N VAL A 198 17.77 -3.76 -18.97
CA VAL A 198 17.31 -4.32 -17.70
C VAL A 198 17.64 -5.81 -17.69
N LEU A 199 18.34 -6.27 -16.66
CA LEU A 199 18.66 -7.69 -16.46
C LEU A 199 17.76 -8.26 -15.38
N LEU A 200 16.90 -9.22 -15.74
CA LEU A 200 16.02 -9.93 -14.82
C LEU A 200 16.74 -11.22 -14.34
N LYS A 201 17.52 -11.12 -13.26
CA LYS A 201 18.37 -12.24 -12.79
C LYS A 201 17.53 -13.45 -12.41
N SER A 202 16.37 -13.19 -11.83
CA SER A 202 15.44 -14.22 -11.37
C SER A 202 14.78 -15.05 -12.48
N LEU A 203 14.87 -14.61 -13.74
CA LEU A 203 14.39 -15.33 -14.93
C LEU A 203 15.52 -16.03 -15.71
N ALA A 204 16.77 -15.95 -15.23
CA ALA A 204 17.88 -16.61 -15.89
C ALA A 204 17.70 -18.14 -15.91
N ALA A 205 18.11 -18.77 -17.03
CA ALA A 205 18.06 -20.22 -17.16
C ALA A 205 18.85 -20.90 -16.02
N GLY A 206 18.25 -21.90 -15.38
CA GLY A 206 18.84 -22.60 -14.24
C GLY A 206 18.72 -21.90 -12.89
N HIS A 207 18.14 -20.69 -12.82
CA HIS A 207 17.85 -20.06 -11.54
C HIS A 207 16.74 -20.86 -10.81
N PRO A 208 16.87 -21.15 -9.49
CA PRO A 208 15.94 -22.02 -8.76
C PRO A 208 14.47 -21.59 -8.81
N ARG A 209 14.21 -20.32 -9.13
CA ARG A 209 12.88 -19.70 -9.20
C ARG A 209 12.42 -19.36 -10.63
N ALA A 210 13.25 -19.60 -11.65
CA ALA A 210 12.97 -19.26 -13.06
C ALA A 210 12.06 -20.26 -13.79
N VAL A 211 11.59 -21.32 -13.13
CA VAL A 211 10.79 -22.36 -13.80
C VAL A 211 9.45 -21.76 -14.26
N ALA A 212 9.20 -21.88 -15.56
CA ALA A 212 8.00 -21.45 -16.28
C ALA A 212 6.71 -22.06 -15.72
#